data_AF-A0A1D9LC59-F1
#
_entry.id   AF-A0A1D9LC59-F1
#
_cell.length_a   1.000
_cell.length_b   1.000
_cell.length_c   1.000
_cell.angle_alpha   90.00
_cell.angle_beta   90.00
_cell.angle_gamma   90.00
#
_symmetry.space_group_name_H-M   'P 1'
#
loop_
_entity.id
_entity.type
_entity.pdbx_description
1 polymer ?
#
loop_
_entity_poly.entity_id
_entity_poly.type
_entity_poly.pdbx_seq_one_letter_code
_entity_poly.pdbx_strand_id
1 'polypeptide(L)'
;MMMPWREIGLAAALAALAFLGWEMRAVIAQRDVAVARASQAQQQVAATQAARAREHQAAADDAATALAYEKELENGQLELQAALARHAAALRLRQQQPAAERGDLPAVAAGAGQRDGAAGGDFLAAHGEDALRLAGEADDVARQLAACQALIQSDRQP
;
A
#
# COMPACT_ATOMS: atom_id res chain seq x y z
N MET A 1 -46.24 86.37 -4.22
CA MET A 1 -45.99 84.94 -3.94
C MET A 1 -44.48 84.75 -4.00
N MET A 2 -43.79 84.78 -2.85
CA MET A 2 -42.32 84.68 -2.81
C MET A 2 -41.92 83.20 -2.87
N MET A 3 -41.08 82.81 -3.84
CA MET A 3 -40.62 81.42 -4.01
C MET A 3 -39.80 80.96 -2.78
N PRO A 4 -40.03 79.73 -2.27
CA PRO A 4 -39.29 79.18 -1.14
C PRO A 4 -37.91 78.65 -1.59
N TRP A 5 -36.99 79.56 -1.91
CA TRP A 5 -35.63 79.24 -2.38
C TRP A 5 -34.82 78.35 -1.43
N ARG A 6 -35.08 78.44 -0.12
CA ARG A 6 -34.42 77.61 0.90
C ARG A 6 -34.81 76.14 0.79
N GLU A 7 -36.07 75.85 0.49
CA GLU A 7 -36.59 74.48 0.36
C GLU A 7 -36.06 73.82 -0.92
N ILE A 8 -35.96 74.59 -2.01
CA ILE A 8 -35.36 74.14 -3.27
C ILE A 8 -33.88 73.80 -3.08
N GLY A 9 -33.13 74.63 -2.35
CA GLY A 9 -31.71 74.37 -2.06
C GLY A 9 -31.50 73.09 -1.24
N LEU A 10 -32.35 72.85 -0.24
CA LEU A 10 -32.30 71.62 0.56
C LEU A 10 -32.66 70.38 -0.26
N ALA A 11 -33.70 70.46 -1.09
CA ALA A 11 -34.10 69.38 -1.97
C ALA A 11 -32.99 69.02 -2.98
N ALA A 12 -32.33 70.02 -3.55
CA ALA A 12 -31.20 69.82 -4.45
C ALA A 12 -30.00 69.16 -3.75
N ALA A 13 -29.70 69.55 -2.51
CA ALA A 13 -28.63 68.95 -1.72
C ALA A 13 -28.91 67.47 -1.39
N LEU A 14 -30.16 67.14 -1.02
CA LEU A 14 -30.56 65.76 -0.76
C LEU A 14 -30.52 64.91 -2.03
N ALA A 15 -30.96 65.45 -3.16
CA ALA A 15 -30.87 64.77 -4.45
C ALA A 15 -29.41 64.49 -4.86
N ALA A 16 -28.49 65.44 -4.64
CA ALA A 16 -27.07 65.26 -4.91
C ALA A 16 -26.45 64.16 -4.02
N LEU A 17 -26.79 64.11 -2.73
CA LEU A 17 -26.33 63.06 -1.82
C LEU A 17 -26.87 61.68 -2.21
N ALA A 18 -28.14 61.60 -2.61
CA ALA A 18 -28.74 60.36 -3.09
C ALA A 18 -28.05 59.85 -4.37
N PHE A 19 -27.74 60.75 -5.31
CA PHE A 19 -27.01 60.43 -6.53
C PHE A 19 -25.58 59.95 -6.25
N LEU A 20 -24.85 60.64 -5.38
CA LEU A 20 -23.51 60.23 -4.93
C LEU A 20 -23.53 58.87 -4.22
N GLY A 21 -24.54 58.61 -3.39
CA GLY A 21 -24.73 57.32 -2.73
C GLY A 21 -25.01 56.19 -3.73
N TRP A 22 -25.76 56.47 -4.79
CA TRP A 22 -26.03 55.51 -5.86
C TRP A 22 -24.77 55.12 -6.64
N GLU A 23 -23.98 56.12 -7.06
CA GLU A 23 -22.70 55.91 -7.76
C GLU A 23 -21.70 55.14 -6.90
N MET A 24 -21.57 55.50 -5.61
CA MET A 24 -20.70 54.74 -4.69
C MET A 24 -21.15 53.28 -4.55
N ARG A 25 -22.46 53.02 -4.47
CA ARG A 25 -22.98 51.65 -4.39
C ARG A 25 -22.66 50.85 -5.65
N ALA A 26 -22.74 51.47 -6.83
CA ALA A 26 -22.39 50.82 -8.09
C ALA A 26 -20.89 50.44 -8.14
N VAL A 27 -20.00 51.35 -7.72
CA VAL A 27 -18.56 51.11 -7.67
C VAL A 27 -18.19 50.01 -6.66
N ILE A 28 -18.80 50.02 -5.47
CA ILE A 28 -18.59 48.99 -4.45
C ILE A 28 -19.06 47.62 -4.98
N ALA A 29 -20.23 47.56 -5.60
CA ALA A 29 -20.75 46.31 -6.17
C ALA A 29 -19.84 45.74 -7.27
N GLN A 30 -19.29 46.59 -8.15
CA GLN A 30 -18.33 46.14 -9.17
C GLN A 30 -17.05 45.59 -8.55
N ARG A 31 -16.52 46.24 -7.52
CA ARG A 31 -15.35 45.76 -6.79
C ARG A 31 -15.61 44.43 -6.11
N ASP A 32 -16.76 44.26 -5.44
CA ASP A 32 -17.10 43.03 -4.75
C ASP A 32 -17.23 41.85 -5.73
N VAL A 33 -17.83 42.08 -6.90
CA VAL A 33 -17.86 41.07 -7.97
C VAL A 33 -16.46 40.73 -8.48
N ALA A 34 -15.58 41.71 -8.65
CA ALA A 34 -14.20 41.47 -9.09
C ALA A 34 -13.40 40.66 -8.04
N VAL A 35 -13.54 41.00 -6.76
CA VAL A 35 -12.91 40.28 -5.66
C VAL A 35 -13.45 38.85 -5.55
N ALA A 36 -14.76 38.65 -5.68
CA ALA A 36 -15.38 37.33 -5.67
C ALA A 36 -14.91 36.45 -6.84
N ARG A 37 -14.74 37.03 -8.03
CA ARG A 37 -14.16 36.30 -9.18
C ARG A 37 -12.70 35.95 -8.96
N ALA A 38 -11.91 36.86 -8.40
CA ALA A 38 -10.51 36.61 -8.10
C ALA A 38 -10.34 35.50 -7.06
N SER A 39 -11.15 35.50 -6.00
CA SER A 39 -11.11 34.44 -4.99
C SER A 39 -11.56 33.08 -5.53
N GLN A 40 -12.60 33.05 -6.37
CA GLN A 40 -13.01 31.83 -7.06
C GLN A 40 -11.93 31.29 -8.00
N ALA A 41 -11.27 32.17 -8.77
CA ALA A 41 -10.17 31.77 -9.65
C ALA A 41 -8.99 31.18 -8.84
N GLN A 42 -8.63 31.79 -7.70
CA GLN A 42 -7.61 31.26 -6.81
C GLN A 42 -7.99 29.88 -6.24
N GLN A 43 -9.24 29.69 -5.84
CA GLN A 43 -9.73 28.39 -5.37
C GLN A 43 -9.67 27.32 -6.47
N GLN A 44 -10.03 27.67 -7.71
CA GLN A 44 -9.93 26.74 -8.85
C GLN A 44 -8.47 26.38 -9.17
N VAL A 45 -7.55 27.35 -9.10
CA VAL A 45 -6.11 27.08 -9.28
C VAL A 45 -5.59 26.16 -8.17
N ALA A 46 -5.95 26.42 -6.90
CA ALA A 46 -5.56 25.54 -5.80
C ALA A 46 -6.14 24.13 -5.94
N ALA A 47 -7.41 24.01 -6.34
CA ALA A 47 -8.06 22.72 -6.56
C ALA A 47 -7.41 21.93 -7.70
N THR A 48 -7.08 22.59 -8.82
CA THR A 48 -6.41 21.95 -9.96
C THR A 48 -4.98 21.53 -9.63
N GLN A 49 -4.23 22.35 -8.88
CA GLN A 49 -2.90 21.97 -8.40
C GLN A 49 -2.96 20.77 -7.45
N ALA A 50 -3.92 20.75 -6.53
CA ALA A 50 -4.14 19.62 -5.63
C ALA A 50 -4.52 18.34 -6.39
N ALA A 51 -5.36 18.44 -7.43
CA ALA A 51 -5.71 17.31 -8.29
C ALA A 51 -4.47 16.75 -9.01
N ARG A 52 -3.67 17.61 -9.64
CA ARG A 52 -2.42 17.20 -10.31
C ARG A 52 -1.42 16.55 -9.35
N ALA A 53 -1.29 17.08 -8.13
CA ALA A 53 -0.42 16.48 -7.13
C ALA A 53 -0.85 15.04 -6.78
N ARG A 54 -2.16 14.79 -6.67
CA ARG A 54 -2.69 13.43 -6.47
C ARG A 54 -2.46 12.53 -7.67
N GLU A 55 -2.63 13.04 -8.90
CA GLU A 55 -2.34 12.28 -10.12
C GLU A 55 -0.87 11.86 -10.19
N HIS A 56 0.05 12.78 -9.86
CA HIS A 56 1.48 12.48 -9.81
C HIS A 56 1.82 11.45 -8.73
N GLN A 57 1.19 11.57 -7.56
CA GLN A 57 1.38 10.61 -6.48
C GLN A 57 0.87 9.21 -6.88
N ALA A 58 -0.35 9.13 -7.43
CA ALA A 58 -0.90 7.86 -7.91
C ALA A 58 -0.02 7.23 -8.99
N ALA A 59 0.50 8.01 -9.94
CA ALA A 59 1.41 7.50 -10.96
C ALA A 59 2.73 6.98 -10.36
N ALA A 60 3.25 7.62 -9.31
CA ALA A 60 4.44 7.15 -8.60
C ALA A 60 4.17 5.85 -7.83
N ASP A 61 3.02 5.76 -7.16
CA ASP A 61 2.59 4.58 -6.42
C ASP A 61 2.35 3.38 -7.36
N ASP A 62 1.73 3.63 -8.53
CA ASP A 62 1.52 2.61 -9.57
C ASP A 62 2.85 2.10 -10.12
N ALA A 63 3.81 3.00 -10.39
CA ALA A 63 5.15 2.63 -10.85
C ALA A 63 5.91 1.81 -9.79
N ALA A 64 5.82 2.20 -8.52
CA ALA A 64 6.42 1.45 -7.41
C ALA A 64 5.78 0.06 -7.26
N THR A 65 4.46 -0.03 -7.39
CA THR A 65 3.71 -1.29 -7.32
C THR A 65 4.08 -2.22 -8.48
N ALA A 66 4.21 -1.70 -9.70
CA ALA A 66 4.64 -2.48 -10.86
C ALA A 66 6.05 -3.07 -10.66
N LEU A 67 7.00 -2.26 -10.18
CA LEU A 67 8.36 -2.72 -9.88
C LEU A 67 8.39 -3.78 -8.77
N ALA A 68 7.58 -3.59 -7.72
CA ALA A 68 7.45 -4.59 -6.66
C ALA A 68 6.90 -5.91 -7.19
N TYR A 69 5.86 -5.85 -8.02
CA TYR A 69 5.25 -7.04 -8.64
C TYR A 69 6.24 -7.79 -9.54
N GLU A 70 6.98 -7.09 -10.39
CA GLU A 70 8.00 -7.71 -11.26
C GLU A 70 9.07 -8.43 -10.43
N LYS A 71 9.55 -7.79 -9.36
CA LYS A 71 10.52 -8.39 -8.44
C LYS A 71 9.97 -9.62 -7.72
N GLU A 72 8.74 -9.55 -7.24
CA GLU A 72 8.07 -10.69 -6.60
C GLU A 72 7.86 -11.84 -7.57
N LEU A 73 7.56 -11.56 -8.83
CA LEU A 73 7.43 -12.57 -9.88
C LEU A 73 8.77 -13.29 -10.11
N GLU A 74 9.87 -12.55 -10.24
CA GLU A 74 11.21 -13.12 -10.40
C GLU A 74 11.60 -13.97 -9.19
N ASN A 75 11.39 -13.46 -7.97
CA ASN A 75 11.66 -14.19 -6.74
C ASN A 75 10.82 -15.47 -6.65
N GLY A 76 9.53 -15.40 -6.97
CA GLY A 76 8.64 -16.55 -6.98
C GLY A 76 9.07 -17.63 -7.97
N GLN A 77 9.59 -17.25 -9.14
CA GLN A 77 10.17 -18.19 -10.11
C GLN A 77 11.42 -18.88 -9.57
N LEU A 78 12.30 -18.14 -8.91
CA LEU A 78 13.51 -18.69 -8.28
C LEU A 78 13.15 -19.65 -7.14
N GLU A 79 12.20 -19.27 -6.29
CA GLU A 79 11.72 -20.11 -5.18
C GLU A 79 11.06 -21.40 -5.69
N LEU A 80 10.26 -21.32 -6.76
CA LEU A 80 9.66 -22.48 -7.40
C LEU A 80 10.74 -23.44 -7.95
N GLN A 81 11.74 -22.90 -8.66
CA GLN A 81 12.85 -23.72 -9.17
C GLN A 81 13.63 -24.38 -8.02
N ALA A 82 13.89 -23.64 -6.94
CA ALA A 82 14.54 -24.18 -5.75
C ALA A 82 13.70 -25.26 -5.07
N ALA A 83 12.37 -25.10 -5.00
CA ALA A 83 11.46 -26.12 -4.47
C ALA A 83 11.46 -27.39 -5.34
N LEU A 84 11.41 -27.25 -6.66
CA LEU A 84 11.49 -28.39 -7.59
C LEU A 84 12.85 -29.12 -7.48
N ALA A 85 13.95 -28.38 -7.35
CA ALA A 85 15.27 -28.97 -7.15
C ALA A 85 15.36 -29.76 -5.84
N ARG A 86 14.83 -29.21 -4.74
CA ARG A 86 14.74 -29.90 -3.44
C ARG A 86 13.88 -31.16 -3.54
N HIS A 87 12.73 -31.10 -4.21
CA HIS A 87 11.88 -32.25 -4.42
C HIS A 87 12.57 -33.35 -5.25
N ALA A 88 13.24 -32.98 -6.35
CA ALA A 88 14.00 -33.92 -7.16
C ALA A 88 15.15 -34.56 -6.38
N ALA A 89 15.85 -33.79 -5.53
CA ALA A 89 16.89 -34.31 -4.64
C ALA A 89 16.32 -35.32 -3.62
N ALA A 90 15.16 -35.02 -3.02
CA ALA A 90 14.47 -35.93 -2.11
C ALA A 90 14.08 -37.26 -2.79
N LEU A 91 13.58 -37.20 -4.04
CA LEU A 91 13.28 -38.39 -4.82
C LEU A 91 14.53 -39.21 -5.13
N ARG A 92 15.66 -38.57 -5.49
CA ARG A 92 16.93 -39.27 -5.71
C ARG A 92 17.42 -39.95 -4.43
N LEU A 93 17.34 -39.28 -3.28
CA LEU A 93 17.72 -39.88 -2.00
C LEU A 93 16.85 -41.11 -1.68
N ARG A 94 15.54 -41.05 -1.98
CA ARG A 94 14.63 -42.19 -1.83
C ARG A 94 14.98 -43.35 -2.77
N GLN A 95 15.41 -43.07 -4.00
CA GLN A 95 15.82 -44.08 -4.98
C GLN A 95 17.22 -44.66 -4.70
N GLN A 96 18.11 -43.86 -4.08
CA GLN A 96 19.46 -44.24 -3.69
C GLN A 96 19.51 -44.92 -2.31
N GLN A 97 18.40 -44.96 -1.57
CA GLN A 97 18.30 -45.91 -0.48
C GLN A 97 18.55 -47.29 -1.09
N PRO A 98 19.64 -47.98 -0.71
CA PRO A 98 19.83 -49.34 -1.16
C PRO A 98 18.56 -50.08 -0.79
N ALA A 99 18.02 -50.87 -1.72
CA ALA A 99 17.06 -51.89 -1.35
C ALA A 99 17.71 -52.65 -0.20
N ALA A 100 17.29 -52.36 1.04
CA ALA A 100 17.76 -53.08 2.21
C ALA A 100 17.64 -54.54 1.83
N GLU A 101 18.78 -55.20 1.83
CA GLU A 101 19.10 -56.34 1.01
C GLU A 101 17.91 -57.31 0.91
N ARG A 102 17.49 -57.62 -0.32
CA ARG A 102 16.95 -58.96 -0.64
C ARG A 102 18.12 -59.95 -0.50
N GLY A 103 18.64 -60.08 0.71
CA GLY A 103 19.52 -61.13 1.13
C GLY A 103 18.73 -61.99 2.10
N ASP A 104 18.75 -63.30 1.89
CA ASP A 104 18.19 -64.32 2.77
C ASP A 104 18.81 -64.23 4.17
N LEU A 105 18.40 -63.24 4.95
CA LEU A 105 18.66 -63.21 6.37
C LEU A 105 17.65 -64.17 7.02
N PRO A 106 18.10 -65.12 7.84
CA PRO A 106 17.22 -66.08 8.49
C PRO A 106 16.16 -65.30 9.27
N ALA A 107 14.91 -65.77 9.18
CA ALA A 107 13.77 -65.16 9.84
C ALA A 107 14.01 -65.06 11.36
N VAL A 108 14.59 -63.94 11.78
CA VAL A 108 14.54 -63.51 13.18
C VAL A 108 13.08 -63.23 13.45
N ALA A 109 12.51 -64.03 14.33
CA ALA A 109 11.15 -63.91 14.80
C ALA A 109 10.87 -62.43 15.11
N ALA A 110 9.86 -61.89 14.42
CA ALA A 110 9.27 -60.60 14.74
C ALA A 110 8.70 -60.68 16.16
N GLY A 111 9.54 -60.44 17.16
CA GLY A 111 9.08 -60.00 18.46
C GLY A 111 8.39 -58.66 18.27
N ALA A 112 7.22 -58.49 18.91
CA ALA A 112 6.39 -57.30 18.87
C ALA A 112 7.15 -56.06 19.39
N GLY A 113 8.04 -55.52 18.57
CA GLY A 113 8.66 -54.21 18.68
C GLY A 113 8.12 -53.39 17.53
N GLN A 114 6.93 -52.86 17.75
CA GLN A 114 6.17 -52.02 16.84
C GLN A 114 7.06 -50.87 16.36
N ARG A 115 7.66 -51.02 15.18
CA ARG A 115 8.07 -49.87 14.38
C ARG A 115 6.80 -49.42 13.68
N ASP A 116 6.40 -48.17 13.89
CA ASP A 116 5.19 -47.56 13.34
C ASP A 116 5.26 -47.45 11.81
N GLY A 117 5.26 -48.60 11.14
CA GLY A 117 4.94 -48.75 9.73
C GLY A 117 3.44 -48.88 9.60
N ALA A 118 2.69 -47.82 9.94
CA ALA A 118 1.32 -47.71 9.49
C ALA A 118 1.32 -47.33 8.01
N ALA A 119 0.49 -48.01 7.23
CA ALA A 119 0.19 -47.69 5.84
C ALA A 119 0.04 -46.18 5.66
N GLY A 120 0.64 -45.60 4.61
CA GLY A 120 0.76 -44.15 4.39
C GLY A 120 -0.50 -43.37 4.75
N GLY A 121 -0.57 -42.94 6.01
CA GLY A 121 -1.52 -41.96 6.48
C GLY A 121 -1.04 -40.62 5.96
N ASP A 122 -1.97 -39.84 5.42
CA ASP A 122 -1.71 -38.51 4.90
C ASP A 122 -0.96 -37.70 5.97
N PHE A 123 0.33 -37.43 5.77
CA PHE A 123 1.21 -36.81 6.76
C PHE A 123 0.64 -35.46 7.23
N LEU A 124 -0.04 -34.76 6.32
CA LEU A 124 -0.77 -33.53 6.58
C LEU A 124 -1.97 -33.72 7.51
N ALA A 125 -2.67 -34.86 7.45
CA ALA A 125 -3.77 -35.16 8.36
C ALA A 125 -3.27 -35.51 9.77
N ALA A 126 -2.09 -36.12 9.89
CA ALA A 126 -1.52 -36.51 11.18
C ALA A 126 -0.67 -35.41 11.86
N HIS A 127 0.01 -34.58 11.07
CA HIS A 127 1.03 -33.64 11.57
C HIS A 127 0.95 -32.24 10.94
N GLY A 128 -0.11 -31.94 10.17
CA GLY A 128 -0.24 -30.67 9.46
C GLY A 128 -0.23 -29.46 10.38
N GLU A 129 -0.86 -29.54 11.55
CA GLU A 129 -0.87 -28.44 12.52
C GLU A 129 0.52 -28.18 13.12
N ASP A 130 1.27 -29.23 13.46
CA ASP A 130 2.64 -29.10 13.95
C ASP A 130 3.59 -28.61 12.86
N ALA A 131 3.41 -29.05 11.61
CA ALA A 131 4.19 -28.57 10.47
C ALA A 131 3.92 -27.09 10.19
N LEU A 132 2.67 -26.64 10.30
CA LEU A 132 2.29 -25.23 10.15
C LEU A 132 2.84 -24.38 11.30
N ARG A 133 2.81 -24.88 12.53
CA ARG A 133 3.41 -24.21 13.69
C ARG A 133 4.92 -24.06 13.51
N LEU A 134 5.60 -25.13 13.10
CA LEU A 134 7.04 -25.10 12.85
C LEU A 134 7.41 -24.14 11.71
N ALA A 135 6.58 -24.06 10.67
CA ALA A 135 6.76 -23.08 9.60
C ALA A 135 6.60 -21.64 10.12
N GLY A 136 5.60 -21.37 10.95
CA GLY A 136 5.42 -20.06 11.59
C GLY A 136 6.60 -19.67 12.49
N GLU A 137 7.10 -20.61 13.30
CA GLU A 137 8.30 -20.40 14.13
C GLU A 137 9.55 -20.10 13.27
N ALA A 138 9.69 -20.79 12.13
CA ALA A 138 10.79 -20.54 11.20
C ALA A 138 10.70 -19.16 10.54
N ASP A 139 9.49 -18.73 10.14
CA ASP A 139 9.25 -17.39 9.58
C ASP A 139 9.54 -16.27 10.59
N ASP A 140 9.20 -16.49 11.87
CA ASP A 140 9.53 -15.57 12.95
C ASP A 140 11.04 -15.43 13.14
N VAL A 141 11.78 -16.54 13.12
CA VAL A 141 13.25 -16.52 13.19
C VAL A 141 13.84 -15.81 11.96
N ALA A 142 13.31 -16.06 10.77
CA ALA A 142 13.76 -15.38 9.55
C ALA A 142 13.53 -13.86 9.64
N ARG A 143 12.38 -13.42 10.16
CA ARG A 143 12.10 -11.99 10.41
C ARG A 143 13.08 -11.38 11.42
N GLN A 144 13.36 -12.07 12.51
CA GLN A 144 14.32 -11.60 13.52
C GLN A 144 15.73 -11.46 12.94
N LEU A 145 16.19 -12.45 12.17
CA LEU A 145 17.49 -12.40 11.51
C LEU A 145 17.57 -11.26 10.49
N ALA A 146 16.51 -11.04 9.70
CA ALA A 146 16.45 -9.93 8.76
C ALA A 146 16.52 -8.56 9.48
N ALA A 147 15.82 -8.41 10.61
CA ALA A 147 15.90 -7.20 11.43
C ALA A 147 17.30 -6.95 11.99
N CYS A 148 17.96 -8.00 12.51
CA CYS A 148 19.36 -7.91 12.97
C CYS A 148 20.31 -7.51 11.83
N GLN A 149 20.13 -8.07 10.63
CA GLN A 149 20.93 -7.72 9.47
C GLN A 149 20.70 -6.27 9.01
N ALA A 150 19.46 -5.78 9.06
CA ALA A 150 19.14 -4.39 8.76
C ALA A 150 19.81 -3.43 9.73
N LEU A 151 19.83 -3.75 11.03
CA LEU A 151 20.51 -2.96 12.05
C LEU A 151 22.03 -2.88 11.80
N ILE A 152 22.66 -4.02 11.49
CA ILE A 152 24.10 -4.07 11.17
C ILE A 152 24.41 -3.28 9.89
N GLN A 153 23.51 -3.30 8.90
CA GLN A 153 23.68 -2.50 7.68
C GLN A 153 23.56 -1.00 7.95
N SER A 154 22.59 -0.58 8.78
CA SER A 154 22.46 0.82 9.19
C SER A 154 23.63 1.33 10.02
N ASP A 155 24.26 0.47 10.83
CA ASP A 155 25.45 0.82 11.61
C ASP A 155 26.72 0.94 10.74
N ARG A 156 26.75 0.26 9.58
CA ARG A 156 27.89 0.25 8.65
C ARG A 156 27.80 1.27 7.52
N GLN A 157 26.67 1.94 7.34
CA GLN A 157 26.54 3.06 6.41
C GLN A 157 26.72 4.37 7.20
N PRO A 158 27.73 5.20 6.87
CA PRO A 158 28.01 6.45 7.60
C PRO A 158 26.94 7.52 7.39
#